data_AF-A0A932WP76-F1
#
_entry.id   AF-A0A932WP76-F1
#
_cell.length_a   1.000
_cell.length_b   1.000
_cell.length_c   1.000
_cell.angle_alpha   90.00
_cell.angle_beta   90.00
_cell.angle_gamma   90.00
#
_symmetry.space_group_name_H-M   'P 1'
#
loop_
_entity.id
_entity.type
_entity.pdbx_description
1 polymer ?
#
loop_
_entity_poly.entity_id
_entity_poly.type
_entity_poly.pdbx_seq_one_letter_code
_entity_poly.pdbx_strand_id
1 'polypeptide(L)' 'MTSRWLMIHGLDIVTGKELRGLRGTWTQVAFAARLGVHANTLARYERDELPIPEPVARLAKLLGKRRPSRQKG' A
#
# COMPACT_ATOMS: atom_id res chain seq x y z
N MET A 1 -30.06 -12.65 3.18
CA MET A 1 -28.97 -12.24 4.07
C MET A 1 -27.64 -12.46 3.37
N THR A 2 -27.22 -11.54 2.50
CA THR A 2 -25.88 -11.55 1.90
C THR A 2 -25.37 -10.11 1.87
N SER A 3 -24.50 -9.85 2.84
CA SER A 3 -23.54 -8.75 3.00
C SER A 3 -23.77 -7.45 2.23
N ARG A 4 -24.46 -6.56 2.94
CA ARG A 4 -24.44 -5.10 2.82
C ARG A 4 -23.03 -4.53 3.12
N TRP A 5 -22.03 -4.90 2.32
CA TRP A 5 -20.63 -4.44 2.45
C TRP A 5 -19.97 -4.11 1.09
N LEU A 6 -20.77 -3.91 0.05
CA LEU A 6 -20.29 -3.55 -1.31
C LEU A 6 -20.66 -2.14 -1.77
N MET A 7 -21.36 -1.35 -0.94
CA MET A 7 -21.96 -0.07 -1.37
C MET A 7 -21.66 1.10 -0.44
N ILE A 8 -20.40 1.28 -0.01
CA ILE A 8 -19.95 2.54 0.58
C ILE A 8 -18.70 3.01 -0.17
N HIS A 9 -18.94 3.99 -1.06
CA HIS A 9 -18.00 4.89 -1.75
C HIS A 9 -16.83 4.27 -2.53
N GLY A 10 -16.91 4.26 -3.88
CA GLY A 10 -15.78 4.29 -4.83
C GLY A 10 -14.43 3.83 -4.28
N LEU A 11 -14.37 2.57 -3.81
CA LEU A 11 -13.25 2.10 -3.02
C LEU A 11 -12.05 2.00 -3.96
N ASP A 12 -11.04 2.77 -3.65
CA ASP A 12 -9.77 2.82 -4.37
C ASP A 12 -8.97 1.55 -4.02
N ILE A 13 -9.54 0.38 -4.38
CA ILE A 13 -9.01 -0.94 -4.04
C ILE A 13 -7.64 -1.05 -4.68
N VAL A 14 -6.62 -1.22 -3.84
CA VAL A 14 -5.25 -1.49 -4.27
C VAL A 14 -4.99 -2.96 -3.99
N THR A 15 -4.58 -3.69 -5.02
CA THR A 15 -4.09 -5.07 -4.93
C THR A 15 -2.65 -5.10 -4.41
N GLY A 16 -2.20 -6.26 -3.92
CA GLY A 16 -0.81 -6.47 -3.53
C GLY A 16 0.17 -6.22 -4.69
N LYS A 17 -0.20 -6.61 -5.91
CA LYS A 17 0.56 -6.33 -7.14
C LYS A 17 0.72 -4.83 -7.40
N GLU A 18 -0.36 -4.07 -7.28
CA GLU A 18 -0.32 -2.60 -7.47
C GLU A 18 0.48 -1.92 -6.36
N LEU A 19 0.32 -2.36 -5.11
CA LEU A 19 1.10 -1.84 -3.98
C LEU A 19 2.60 -2.08 -4.17
N ARG A 20 2.99 -3.26 -4.67
CA ARG A 20 4.38 -3.57 -5.04
C ARG A 20 4.87 -2.67 -6.18
N GLY A 21 4.01 -2.37 -7.16
CA GLY A 21 4.30 -1.41 -8.22
C GLY A 21 4.56 0.01 -7.68
N LEU A 22 3.71 0.47 -6.75
CA LEU A 22 3.85 1.77 -6.08
C LEU A 22 5.11 1.85 -5.21
N ARG A 23 5.52 0.73 -4.60
CA ARG A 23 6.80 0.64 -3.90
C ARG A 23 7.99 0.86 -4.84
N GLY A 24 7.90 0.44 -6.10
CA GLY A 24 8.98 0.60 -7.08
C GLY A 24 10.32 0.04 -6.55
N THR A 25 11.35 0.89 -6.52
CA THR A 25 12.71 0.51 -6.09
C THR A 25 12.96 0.62 -4.58
N TRP A 26 11.99 1.08 -3.79
CA TRP A 26 12.13 1.13 -2.35
C TRP A 26 12.22 -0.29 -1.78
N THR A 27 13.02 -0.48 -0.73
CA THR A 27 12.97 -1.72 0.05
C THR A 27 11.64 -1.80 0.79
N GLN A 28 11.18 -3.01 1.12
CA GLN A 28 9.96 -3.19 1.91
C GLN A 28 10.05 -2.45 3.26
N VAL A 29 11.20 -2.51 3.93
CA VAL A 29 11.43 -1.80 5.20
C VAL A 29 11.26 -0.29 5.03
N ALA A 30 11.91 0.31 4.02
CA ALA A 30 11.86 1.76 3.83
C ALA A 30 10.47 2.25 3.40
N PHE A 31 9.78 1.49 2.55
CA PHE A 31 8.43 1.84 2.12
C PHE A 31 7.40 1.64 3.25
N ALA A 32 7.52 0.56 4.03
CA ALA A 32 6.67 0.31 5.18
C ALA A 32 6.81 1.42 6.24
N ALA A 33 8.03 1.90 6.50
CA ALA A 33 8.26 3.03 7.40
C ALA A 33 7.55 4.30 6.92
N ARG A 34 7.53 4.57 5.62
CA ARG A 34 6.81 5.70 5.02
C ARG A 34 5.28 5.54 5.09
N LEU A 35 4.80 4.31 5.04
CA LEU A 35 3.37 3.98 5.17
C LEU A 35 2.90 3.91 6.63
N GLY A 36 3.81 3.98 7.61
CA GLY A 36 3.48 3.83 9.02
C GLY A 36 3.06 2.41 9.40
N VAL A 37 3.54 1.38 8.69
CA VAL A 37 3.24 -0.03 8.97
C VAL A 37 4.51 -0.84 9.20
N HIS A 38 4.38 -2.00 9.82
CA HIS A 38 5.49 -2.94 9.96
C HIS A 38 5.86 -3.57 8.61
N ALA A 39 7.15 -3.86 8.38
CA ALA A 39 7.63 -4.45 7.12
C ALA A 39 6.96 -5.78 6.78
N ASN A 40 6.72 -6.63 7.78
CA ASN A 40 5.96 -7.87 7.60
C ASN A 40 4.52 -7.60 7.14
N THR A 41 3.86 -6.58 7.69
CA THR A 41 2.51 -6.20 7.28
C THR A 41 2.48 -5.80 5.79
N LEU A 42 3.46 -4.99 5.36
CA LEU A 42 3.61 -4.66 3.94
C LEU A 42 3.84 -5.91 3.07
N ALA A 43 4.69 -6.84 3.52
CA ALA A 43 4.94 -8.09 2.79
C ALA A 43 3.67 -8.95 2.64
N ARG A 44 2.82 -8.99 3.67
CA ARG A 44 1.52 -9.68 3.63
C ARG A 44 0.54 -8.98 2.69
N TYR A 45 0.49 -7.65 2.70
CA TYR A 45 -0.28 -6.86 1.73
C TYR A 45 0.16 -7.15 0.29
N GLU A 46 1.47 -7.13 0.00
CA GLU A 46 2.00 -7.40 -1.35
C GLU A 46 1.75 -8.83 -1.86
N ARG A 47 1.48 -9.78 -0.95
CA ARG A 47 1.13 -11.17 -1.26
C ARG A 47 -0.37 -11.44 -1.24
N ASP A 48 -1.19 -10.40 -1.08
CA ASP A 48 -2.66 -10.49 -0.96
C ASP A 48 -3.12 -11.39 0.21
N GLU A 49 -2.29 -11.56 1.24
CA GLU A 49 -2.63 -12.33 2.46
C GLU A 49 -3.46 -11.52 3.47
N LEU A 50 -3.50 -10.19 3.31
CA LEU A 50 -4.28 -9.27 4.11
C LEU A 50 -4.90 -8.19 3.22
N PRO A 51 -6.14 -7.76 3.50
CA PRO A 51 -6.71 -6.61 2.83
C PRO A 51 -5.93 -5.35 3.19
N ILE A 52 -5.68 -4.50 2.20
CA ILE A 52 -4.99 -3.21 2.38
C ILE A 52 -6.02 -2.18 2.86
N PRO A 53 -5.85 -1.58 4.05
CA PRO A 53 -6.73 -0.52 4.52
C PRO A 53 -6.69 0.68 3.59
N GLU A 54 -7.84 1.30 3.39
CA GLU A 54 -8.01 2.42 2.47
C GLU A 54 -7.06 3.62 2.75
N PRO A 55 -6.77 4.00 4.02
CA PRO A 55 -5.74 5.02 4.30
C PRO A 55 -4.34 4.64 3.81
N VAL A 56 -3.95 3.37 3.92
CA VAL A 56 -2.66 2.86 3.44
C VAL A 56 -2.60 2.89 1.91
N ALA A 57 -3.68 2.47 1.25
CA ALA A 57 -3.81 2.52 -0.21
C ALA A 57 -3.65 3.94 -0.77
N ARG A 58 -4.35 4.93 -0.18
CA ARG A 58 -4.23 6.34 -0.59
C ARG A 58 -2.82 6.87 -0.39
N LEU A 59 -2.21 6.61 0.77
CA LEU A 59 -0.86 7.07 1.06
C LEU A 59 0.17 6.45 0.10
N ALA A 60 0.06 5.15 -0.19
CA ALA A 60 0.91 4.47 -1.16
C ALA A 60 0.83 5.12 -2.55
N LYS A 61 -0.37 5.48 -3.01
CA LYS A 61 -0.58 6.19 -4.29
C LYS A 61 0.08 7.57 -4.31
N LEU A 62 0.01 8.32 -3.21
CA LEU A 62 0.68 9.62 -3.10
C LEU A 62 2.21 9.49 -3.12
N LEU A 63 2.74 8.47 -2.44
CA LEU A 63 4.18 8.21 -2.37
C LEU A 63 4.74 7.66 -3.69
N GLY A 64 4.03 6.75 -4.36
CA GLY A 64 4.46 6.16 -5.64
C GLY A 64 4.55 7.18 -6.78
N LYS A 65 3.76 8.26 -6.74
CA LYS A 65 3.85 9.39 -7.70
C LYS A 65 5.09 10.25 -7.50
N ARG A 66 5.70 10.23 -6.30
CA ARG A 66 6.93 10.97 -6.00
C ARG A 66 8.12 10.02 -6.13
N ARG A 67 8.82 10.10 -7.26
CA ARG A 67 10.10 9.38 -7.45
C ARG A 67 11.03 9.72 -6.26
N PRO A 68 11.70 8.73 -5.63
CA PRO A 68 12.69 9.03 -4.61
C PRO A 68 13.76 9.97 -5.17
N SER A 69 13.81 11.22 -4.71
CA SER A 69 15.07 11.94 -4.71
C SER A 69 16.00 11.15 -3.80
N ARG A 70 17.16 10.77 -4.33
CA ARG A 70 18.19 9.99 -3.64
C ARG A 70 18.55 10.68 -2.31
N GLN A 71 17.94 10.27 -1.20
CA GLN A 71 18.37 10.69 0.13
C GLN A 71 19.69 9.99 0.42
N LYS A 72 20.79 10.73 0.26
CA LYS A 72 22.10 10.39 0.83
C LYS A 72 21.99 10.58 2.35
N GLY A 73 22.30 9.53 3.09
CA GLY A 73 22.52 9.49 4.53
C GLY A 73 23.41 8.29 4.80
#